data_AF-A0A0W0Y969-F1
#
_entry.id   AF-A0A0W0Y969-F1
#
_cell.length_a   1.000
_cell.length_b   1.000
_cell.length_c   1.000
_cell.angle_alpha   90.00
_cell.angle_beta   90.00
_cell.angle_gamma   90.00
#
_symmetry.space_group_name_H-M   'P 1'
#
loop_
_entity.id
_entity.type
_entity.pdbx_description
1 polymer ?
#
loop_
_entity_poly.entity_id
_entity_poly.type
_entity_poly.pdbx_seq_one_letter_code
_entity_poly.pdbx_strand_id
1 'polypeptide(L)'
;MKLLVILLCLFCERFLIHTVAYQRFYWFTNYYQKIKSRADKNSFFVNPWALLALIVIPLLLLALILYLLLHSIFFGLMGLLLSIVIFFYCLGPQNIFYPITHSEVKSDQELIADYFICANRQLFSLVFWFIVAGPIGALAYRLITLCREFNTVHEQANEITDLLEWIPARLTVILFLLVGNFQRGISLFTRFLFAKPEINSEMLRDCGLQAVRSNDMEEISMPAAESLVEHAIIVMLVFIALFTLFSWM
;
A
#
# COMPACT_ATOMS: atom_id res chain seq x y z
N MET A 1 13.52 -5.56 14.65
CA MET A 1 12.23 -5.01 15.15
C MET A 1 11.18 -4.81 14.06
N LYS A 2 11.53 -4.37 12.83
CA LYS A 2 10.54 -4.14 11.74
C LYS A 2 9.71 -5.38 11.37
N LEU A 3 10.31 -6.56 11.23
CA LEU A 3 9.59 -7.81 10.94
C LEU A 3 8.51 -8.12 11.99
N LEU A 4 8.82 -7.94 13.28
CA LEU A 4 7.87 -8.15 14.37
C LEU A 4 6.67 -7.21 14.26
N VAL A 5 6.90 -5.93 13.92
CA VAL A 5 5.82 -4.96 13.68
C VAL A 5 4.92 -5.42 12.56
N ILE A 6 5.49 -5.83 11.41
CA ILE A 6 4.72 -6.29 10.25
C ILE A 6 3.90 -7.54 10.63
N LEU A 7 4.51 -8.55 11.24
CA LEU A 7 3.84 -9.78 11.63
C LEU A 7 2.69 -9.52 12.61
N LEU A 8 2.94 -8.72 13.65
CA LEU A 8 1.94 -8.39 14.66
C LEU A 8 0.78 -7.61 14.04
N CYS A 9 1.06 -6.58 13.23
CA CYS A 9 0.02 -5.78 12.60
C CYS A 9 -0.81 -6.57 11.57
N LEU A 10 -0.18 -7.42 10.74
CA LEU A 10 -0.91 -8.27 9.78
C LEU A 10 -1.75 -9.33 10.50
N PHE A 11 -1.22 -9.92 11.57
CA PHE A 11 -1.98 -10.83 12.42
C PHE A 11 -3.17 -10.10 13.06
N CYS A 12 -2.98 -8.88 13.57
CA CYS A 12 -4.07 -8.08 14.11
C CYS A 12 -5.13 -7.71 13.05
N GLU A 13 -4.72 -7.32 11.85
CA GLU A 13 -5.65 -6.98 10.77
C GLU A 13 -6.51 -8.17 10.35
N ARG A 14 -5.92 -9.37 10.34
CA ARG A 14 -6.62 -10.60 9.97
C ARG A 14 -7.64 -11.06 11.01
N PHE A 15 -7.38 -10.88 12.31
CA PHE A 15 -8.18 -11.52 13.37
C PHE A 15 -8.98 -10.57 14.27
N LEU A 16 -8.57 -9.31 14.42
CA LEU A 16 -9.11 -8.44 15.48
C LEU A 16 -10.08 -7.36 14.95
N ILE A 17 -9.84 -6.81 13.75
CA ILE A 17 -10.37 -5.49 13.39
C ILE A 17 -10.96 -5.47 11.97
N HIS A 18 -12.01 -6.27 11.75
CA HIS A 18 -12.73 -6.30 10.47
C HIS A 18 -13.48 -4.99 10.16
N THR A 19 -13.98 -4.29 11.20
CA THR A 19 -14.93 -3.18 11.03
C THR A 19 -14.29 -1.77 11.10
N VAL A 20 -13.11 -1.62 11.73
CA VAL A 20 -12.52 -0.29 11.98
C VAL A 20 -11.68 0.23 10.80
N ALA A 21 -11.33 -0.63 9.82
CA ALA A 21 -10.53 -0.24 8.66
C ALA A 21 -11.15 0.94 7.89
N TYR A 22 -12.47 0.90 7.67
CA TYR A 22 -13.20 1.95 6.95
C TYR A 22 -13.18 3.31 7.66
N GLN A 23 -12.99 3.34 8.99
CA GLN A 23 -13.08 4.57 9.77
C GLN A 23 -11.75 5.32 9.96
N ARG A 24 -10.61 4.70 9.60
CA ARG A 24 -9.27 5.22 9.93
C ARG A 24 -9.06 6.64 9.42
N PHE A 25 -9.48 6.94 8.18
CA PHE A 25 -9.09 8.16 7.48
C PHE A 25 -10.20 9.21 7.31
N TYR A 26 -11.38 9.08 7.94
CA TYR A 26 -12.45 10.08 7.79
C TYR A 26 -12.04 11.50 8.19
N TRP A 27 -11.13 11.64 9.16
CA TRP A 27 -10.63 12.95 9.56
C TRP A 27 -9.76 13.61 8.48
N PHE A 28 -9.17 12.83 7.57
CA PHE A 28 -8.25 13.34 6.55
C PHE A 28 -8.97 14.25 5.55
N THR A 29 -10.21 13.92 5.19
CA THR A 29 -11.08 14.79 4.37
C THR A 29 -11.32 16.14 5.03
N ASN A 30 -11.64 16.15 6.32
CA ASN A 30 -11.86 17.38 7.08
C ASN A 30 -10.56 18.19 7.23
N TYR A 31 -9.43 17.51 7.44
CA TYR A 31 -8.10 18.14 7.50
C TYR A 31 -7.73 18.80 6.17
N TYR A 32 -7.89 18.08 5.06
CA TYR A 32 -7.68 18.58 3.72
C TYR A 32 -8.54 19.82 3.42
N GLN A 33 -9.84 19.77 3.73
CA GLN A 33 -10.74 20.91 3.52
C GLN A 33 -10.33 22.13 4.35
N LYS A 34 -9.86 21.94 5.59
CA LYS A 34 -9.33 23.04 6.44
C LYS A 34 -8.05 23.64 5.85
N ILE A 35 -7.15 22.83 5.29
CA ILE A 35 -5.94 23.33 4.63
C ILE A 35 -6.30 24.06 3.35
N LYS A 36 -7.12 23.46 2.50
CA LYS A 36 -7.54 24.05 1.23
C LYS A 36 -8.25 25.39 1.44
N SER A 37 -9.19 25.48 2.37
CA SER A 37 -9.87 26.76 2.68
C SER A 37 -8.96 27.85 3.24
N ARG A 38 -7.82 27.50 3.86
CA ARG A 38 -6.78 28.45 4.26
C ARG A 38 -5.85 28.82 3.09
N ALA A 39 -5.55 27.84 2.23
CA ALA A 39 -4.75 28.01 1.03
C ALA A 39 -5.46 28.93 0.02
N ASP A 40 -6.76 28.77 -0.21
CA ASP A 40 -7.54 29.58 -1.15
C ASP A 40 -7.58 31.07 -0.75
N LYS A 41 -7.37 31.39 0.54
CA LYS A 41 -7.27 32.78 1.03
C LYS A 41 -5.92 33.42 0.73
N ASN A 42 -4.87 32.62 0.57
CA ASN A 42 -3.51 33.07 0.31
C ASN A 42 -3.09 32.63 -1.10
N SER A 43 -3.06 33.56 -2.04
CA SER A 43 -2.71 33.35 -3.47
C SER A 43 -1.39 32.59 -3.74
N PHE A 44 -0.54 32.37 -2.73
CA PHE A 44 0.69 31.59 -2.82
C PHE A 44 0.45 30.07 -2.98
N PHE A 45 -0.69 29.55 -2.53
CA PHE A 45 -0.99 28.10 -2.53
C PHE A 45 -1.90 27.65 -3.67
N VAL A 46 -1.95 28.41 -4.77
CA VAL A 46 -2.67 28.03 -6.01
C VAL A 46 -1.98 26.85 -6.72
N ASN A 47 -0.67 26.67 -6.53
CA ASN A 47 0.07 25.56 -7.15
C ASN A 47 -0.28 24.21 -6.50
N PRO A 48 -0.81 23.22 -7.26
CA PRO A 48 -1.17 21.90 -6.75
C PRO A 48 -0.04 21.16 -6.02
N TRP A 49 1.21 21.29 -6.50
CA TRP A 49 2.38 20.68 -5.84
C TRP A 49 2.65 21.28 -4.47
N ALA A 50 2.51 22.60 -4.33
CA ALA A 50 2.67 23.29 -3.06
C ALA A 50 1.55 22.90 -2.09
N LEU A 51 0.31 22.75 -2.59
CA LEU A 51 -0.82 22.28 -1.78
C LEU A 51 -0.60 20.84 -1.29
N LEU A 52 -0.13 19.92 -2.15
CA LEU A 52 0.20 18.55 -1.76
C LEU A 52 1.28 18.53 -0.67
N ALA A 53 2.35 19.30 -0.85
CA ALA A 53 3.41 19.43 0.15
C ALA A 53 2.88 19.99 1.48
N LEU A 54 2.02 21.01 1.43
CA LEU A 54 1.39 21.60 2.61
C LEU A 54 0.49 20.61 3.38
N ILE A 55 -0.12 19.65 2.68
CA ILE A 55 -0.95 18.60 3.31
C ILE A 55 -0.08 17.53 3.95
N VAL A 56 0.96 17.06 3.24
CA VAL A 56 1.73 15.87 3.65
C VAL A 56 2.84 16.23 4.66
N ILE A 57 3.60 17.30 4.42
CA ILE A 57 4.79 17.63 5.20
C ILE A 57 4.49 17.87 6.69
N PRO A 58 3.46 18.64 7.10
CA PRO A 58 3.21 18.89 8.51
C PRO A 58 2.93 17.61 9.32
N LEU A 59 2.18 16.67 8.73
CA LEU A 59 1.88 15.39 9.36
C LEU A 59 3.14 14.51 9.45
N LEU A 60 3.97 14.52 8.41
CA LEU A 60 5.25 13.80 8.42
C LEU A 60 6.23 14.36 9.44
N LEU A 61 6.37 15.69 9.52
CA LEU A 61 7.24 16.34 10.50
C LEU A 61 6.76 16.07 11.92
N LEU A 62 5.45 16.16 12.17
CA LEU A 62 4.88 15.83 13.49
C LEU A 62 5.18 14.38 13.86
N ALA A 63 4.93 13.43 12.96
CA ALA A 63 5.21 12.02 13.19
C ALA A 63 6.71 11.74 13.39
N LEU A 64 7.57 12.43 12.65
CA LEU A 64 9.03 12.32 12.78
C LEU A 64 9.51 12.85 14.13
N ILE A 65 9.02 14.03 14.55
CA ILE A 65 9.36 14.61 15.85
C ILE A 65 8.92 13.68 16.99
N LEU A 66 7.68 13.18 16.94
CA LEU A 66 7.17 12.21 17.90
C LEU A 66 8.03 10.94 17.92
N TYR A 67 8.41 10.43 16.75
CA TYR A 67 9.26 9.26 16.63
C TYR A 67 10.64 9.47 17.25
N LEU A 68 11.31 10.57 16.95
CA LEU A 68 12.62 10.89 17.50
C LEU A 68 12.57 11.11 19.03
N LEU A 69 11.56 11.81 19.52
CA LEU A 69 11.36 12.05 20.95
C LEU A 69 11.14 10.73 21.69
N LEU A 70 10.17 9.92 21.25
CA LEU A 70 9.82 8.66 21.92
C LEU A 70 10.90 7.59 21.79
N HIS A 71 11.66 7.58 20.69
CA HIS A 71 12.75 6.61 20.51
C HIS A 71 13.82 6.75 21.61
N SER A 72 14.10 7.98 22.05
CA SER A 72 15.10 8.25 23.10
C SER A 72 14.64 7.91 24.52
N ILE A 73 13.33 7.81 24.78
CA ILE A 73 12.78 7.83 26.16
C ILE A 73 12.72 6.45 26.84
N PHE A 74 12.89 5.31 26.14
CA PHE A 74 12.88 3.97 26.77
C PHE A 74 13.60 2.89 25.93
N PHE A 75 14.93 2.97 25.76
CA PHE A 75 15.75 1.94 25.08
C PHE A 75 15.15 1.44 23.73
N GLY A 76 14.44 2.29 22.99
CA GLY A 76 13.78 1.94 21.71
C GLY A 76 12.42 1.22 21.80
N LEU A 77 11.93 0.78 22.97
CA LEU A 77 10.63 0.11 23.11
C LEU A 77 9.45 1.01 22.72
N MET A 78 9.47 2.28 23.14
CA MET A 78 8.44 3.25 22.73
C MET A 78 8.48 3.54 21.23
N GLY A 79 9.66 3.51 20.63
CA GLY A 79 9.80 3.59 19.17
C GLY A 79 9.16 2.39 18.45
N LEU A 80 9.23 1.20 19.04
CA LEU A 80 8.56 0.00 18.52
C LEU A 80 7.04 0.15 18.61
N LEU A 81 6.49 0.54 19.75
CA LEU A 81 5.05 0.75 19.94
C LEU A 81 4.51 1.80 18.96
N LEU A 82 5.21 2.93 18.82
CA LEU A 82 4.81 3.96 17.85
C LEU A 82 4.88 3.43 16.42
N SER A 83 5.86 2.58 16.08
CA SER A 83 5.94 1.95 14.76
C SER A 83 4.76 1.01 14.51
N ILE A 84 4.32 0.24 15.51
CA ILE A 84 3.10 -0.59 15.43
C ILE A 84 1.89 0.29 15.16
N VAL A 85 1.72 1.37 15.94
CA VAL A 85 0.57 2.28 15.80
C VAL A 85 0.56 2.91 14.41
N ILE A 86 1.69 3.48 13.96
CA ILE A 86 1.79 4.13 12.65
C ILE A 86 1.54 3.11 11.53
N PHE A 87 2.22 1.96 11.56
CA PHE A 87 2.09 0.97 10.50
C PHE A 87 0.66 0.41 10.43
N PHE A 88 0.08 0.05 11.58
CA PHE A 88 -1.31 -0.41 11.66
C PHE A 88 -2.29 0.65 11.14
N TYR A 89 -2.09 1.90 11.53
CA TYR A 89 -2.90 3.01 11.06
C TYR A 89 -2.76 3.22 9.54
N CYS A 90 -1.59 2.93 8.97
CA CYS A 90 -1.35 3.04 7.54
C CYS A 90 -1.87 1.85 6.72
N LEU A 91 -2.31 0.75 7.34
CA LEU A 91 -2.99 -0.35 6.62
C LEU A 91 -4.30 0.14 6.01
N GLY A 92 -4.64 -0.41 4.82
CA GLY A 92 -5.79 -0.10 3.95
C GLY A 92 -7.00 0.64 4.55
N PRO A 93 -7.63 1.63 3.87
CA PRO A 93 -9.02 1.97 4.19
C PRO A 93 -9.95 0.78 3.91
N GLN A 94 -9.56 -0.11 2.99
CA GLN A 94 -10.24 -1.37 2.73
C GLN A 94 -9.48 -2.51 3.42
N ASN A 95 -10.20 -3.55 3.86
CA ASN A 95 -9.57 -4.74 4.38
C ASN A 95 -9.32 -5.72 3.22
N ILE A 96 -8.05 -5.99 2.94
CA ILE A 96 -7.64 -6.87 1.85
C ILE A 96 -8.01 -8.35 2.06
N PHE A 97 -8.27 -8.77 3.30
CA PHE A 97 -8.71 -10.12 3.63
C PHE A 97 -10.23 -10.27 3.53
N TYR A 98 -10.96 -9.18 3.27
CA TYR A 98 -12.42 -9.17 3.12
C TYR A 98 -12.81 -8.27 1.95
N PRO A 99 -12.50 -8.68 0.71
CA PRO A 99 -12.68 -7.80 -0.43
C PRO A 99 -14.14 -7.70 -0.87
N ILE A 100 -14.40 -6.73 -1.74
CA ILE A 100 -15.74 -6.48 -2.28
C ILE A 100 -16.04 -7.56 -3.31
N THR A 101 -17.00 -8.43 -3.00
CA THR A 101 -17.39 -9.56 -3.86
C THR A 101 -18.55 -9.24 -4.81
N HIS A 102 -19.27 -8.15 -4.57
CA HIS A 102 -20.43 -7.77 -5.38
C HIS A 102 -20.44 -6.27 -5.67
N SER A 103 -20.65 -5.92 -6.94
CA SER A 103 -20.88 -4.56 -7.40
C SER A 103 -21.95 -4.57 -8.48
N GLU A 104 -22.91 -3.65 -8.40
CA GLU A 104 -23.93 -3.48 -9.44
C GLU A 104 -23.36 -2.90 -10.75
N VAL A 105 -22.15 -2.32 -10.69
CA VAL A 105 -21.55 -1.54 -11.77
C VAL A 105 -20.39 -2.26 -12.45
N LYS A 106 -19.61 -3.06 -11.70
CA LYS A 106 -18.38 -3.70 -12.18
C LYS A 106 -18.56 -5.18 -12.40
N SER A 107 -17.93 -5.71 -13.45
CA SER A 107 -17.83 -7.16 -13.68
C SER A 107 -16.99 -7.85 -12.61
N ASP A 108 -17.27 -9.12 -12.31
CA ASP A 108 -16.49 -9.93 -11.36
C ASP A 108 -15.00 -9.95 -11.70
N GLN A 109 -14.64 -10.03 -12.99
CA GLN A 109 -13.24 -10.01 -13.42
C GLN A 109 -12.59 -8.64 -13.18
N GLU A 110 -13.34 -7.55 -13.27
CA GLU A 110 -12.86 -6.20 -12.96
C GLU A 110 -12.67 -6.01 -11.46
N LEU A 111 -13.54 -6.59 -10.63
CA LEU A 111 -13.38 -6.59 -9.17
C LEU A 111 -12.11 -7.33 -8.75
N ILE A 112 -11.85 -8.49 -9.36
CA ILE A 112 -10.62 -9.27 -9.12
C ILE A 112 -9.37 -8.52 -9.60
N ALA A 113 -9.45 -7.87 -10.77
CA ALA A 113 -8.38 -7.02 -11.26
C ALA A 113 -8.04 -5.86 -10.30
N ASP A 114 -9.06 -5.14 -9.86
CA ASP A 114 -8.93 -4.03 -8.91
C ASP A 114 -8.40 -4.51 -7.56
N TYR A 115 -8.73 -5.74 -7.16
CA TYR A 115 -8.22 -6.37 -5.95
C TYR A 115 -6.70 -6.50 -5.96
N PHE A 116 -6.06 -6.89 -7.06
CA PHE A 116 -4.59 -6.96 -7.14
C PHE A 116 -3.92 -5.60 -7.03
N ILE A 117 -4.51 -4.58 -7.66
CA ILE A 117 -4.03 -3.19 -7.55
C ILE A 117 -4.15 -2.73 -6.10
N CYS A 118 -5.29 -3.02 -5.47
CA CYS A 118 -5.56 -2.73 -4.07
C CYS A 118 -4.57 -3.43 -3.13
N ALA A 119 -4.30 -4.72 -3.35
CA ALA A 119 -3.33 -5.52 -2.60
C ALA A 119 -1.94 -4.88 -2.64
N ASN A 120 -1.45 -4.54 -3.83
CA ASN A 120 -0.16 -3.87 -3.99
C ASN A 120 -0.11 -2.54 -3.22
N ARG A 121 -1.16 -1.73 -3.39
CA ARG A 121 -1.22 -0.38 -2.83
C ARG A 121 -1.33 -0.37 -1.31
N GLN A 122 -2.13 -1.25 -0.73
CA GLN A 122 -2.47 -1.23 0.68
C GLN A 122 -1.54 -2.09 1.55
N LEU A 123 -0.96 -3.14 0.97
CA LEU A 123 -0.08 -4.05 1.69
C LEU A 123 1.35 -4.03 1.17
N PHE A 124 1.59 -4.48 -0.06
CA PHE A 124 2.97 -4.76 -0.51
C PHE A 124 3.84 -3.51 -0.58
N SER A 125 3.32 -2.43 -1.17
CA SER A 125 4.01 -1.13 -1.25
C SER A 125 4.20 -0.50 0.13
N LEU A 126 3.20 -0.64 1.00
CA LEU A 126 3.29 -0.14 2.38
C LEU A 126 4.37 -0.88 3.17
N VAL A 127 4.38 -2.22 3.09
CA VAL A 127 5.40 -3.07 3.72
C VAL A 127 6.78 -2.76 3.17
N PHE A 128 6.91 -2.60 1.85
CA PHE A 128 8.16 -2.23 1.21
C PHE A 128 8.71 -0.91 1.77
N TRP A 129 7.92 0.17 1.76
CA TRP A 129 8.37 1.48 2.26
C TRP A 129 8.59 1.49 3.78
N PHE A 130 7.89 0.65 4.54
CA PHE A 130 8.17 0.43 5.95
C PHE A 130 9.54 -0.23 6.18
N ILE A 131 9.91 -1.20 5.34
CA ILE A 131 11.22 -1.85 5.44
C ILE A 131 12.32 -0.87 5.06
N VAL A 132 12.16 -0.14 3.95
CA VAL A 132 13.17 0.80 3.43
C VAL A 132 13.34 1.99 4.36
N ALA A 133 12.27 2.70 4.70
CA ALA A 133 12.32 4.01 5.37
C ALA A 133 11.64 4.01 6.76
N GLY A 134 11.19 2.87 7.27
CA GLY A 134 10.60 2.76 8.60
C GLY A 134 9.16 3.32 8.67
N PRO A 135 8.66 3.64 9.88
CA PRO A 135 7.29 4.12 10.05
C PRO A 135 7.01 5.42 9.30
N ILE A 136 8.00 6.30 9.18
CA ILE A 136 7.86 7.59 8.50
C ILE A 136 7.70 7.39 6.98
N GLY A 137 8.44 6.46 6.38
CA GLY A 137 8.28 6.11 4.96
C GLY A 137 6.91 5.51 4.65
N ALA A 138 6.45 4.59 5.51
CA ALA A 138 5.12 4.00 5.41
C ALA A 138 4.01 5.07 5.49
N LEU A 139 4.14 6.01 6.44
CA LEU A 139 3.21 7.13 6.60
C LEU A 139 3.26 8.09 5.40
N ALA A 140 4.45 8.39 4.86
CA ALA A 140 4.60 9.27 3.70
C ALA A 140 3.91 8.71 2.48
N TYR A 141 4.21 7.44 2.15
CA TYR A 141 3.54 6.71 1.10
C TYR A 141 2.01 6.77 1.30
N ARG A 142 1.54 6.49 2.51
CA ARG A 142 0.11 6.49 2.80
C ARG A 142 -0.56 7.84 2.60
N LEU A 143 -0.01 8.91 3.16
CA LEU A 143 -0.56 10.26 3.03
C LEU A 143 -0.63 10.70 1.56
N ILE A 144 0.40 10.39 0.77
CA ILE A 144 0.40 10.67 -0.67
C ILE A 144 -0.71 9.90 -1.38
N THR A 145 -0.87 8.60 -1.08
CA THR A 145 -1.94 7.79 -1.72
C THR A 145 -3.35 8.28 -1.38
N LEU A 146 -3.58 8.83 -0.17
CA LEU A 146 -4.88 9.38 0.23
C LEU A 146 -5.19 10.70 -0.50
N CYS A 147 -4.18 11.50 -0.82
CA CYS A 147 -4.37 12.74 -1.58
C CYS A 147 -4.94 12.49 -2.99
N ARG A 148 -4.84 11.26 -3.51
CA ARG A 148 -5.43 10.88 -4.81
C ARG A 148 -6.95 10.98 -4.83
N GLU A 149 -7.63 10.98 -3.69
CA GLU A 149 -9.09 11.15 -3.63
C GLU A 149 -9.52 12.61 -3.88
N PHE A 150 -8.59 13.56 -3.88
CA PHE A 150 -8.90 14.98 -3.99
C PHE A 150 -8.51 15.56 -5.36
N ASN A 151 -9.51 15.96 -6.14
CA ASN A 151 -9.34 16.47 -7.52
C ASN A 151 -8.26 17.55 -7.70
N THR A 152 -8.04 18.45 -6.73
CA THR A 152 -7.07 19.55 -6.92
C THR A 152 -5.61 19.14 -6.82
N VAL A 153 -5.32 17.99 -6.19
CA VAL A 153 -3.96 17.44 -6.05
C VAL A 153 -3.86 16.03 -6.63
N HIS A 154 -4.90 15.59 -7.34
CA HIS A 154 -5.07 14.22 -7.84
C HIS A 154 -3.93 13.82 -8.77
N GLU A 155 -3.62 14.65 -9.75
CA GLU A 155 -2.56 14.38 -10.74
C GLU A 155 -1.19 14.26 -10.06
N GLN A 156 -0.85 15.20 -9.18
CA GLN A 156 0.45 15.20 -8.49
C GLN A 156 0.56 14.00 -7.53
N ALA A 157 -0.53 13.68 -6.84
CA ALA A 157 -0.58 12.51 -5.98
C ALA A 157 -0.43 11.21 -6.79
N ASN A 158 -1.04 11.11 -7.98
CA ASN A 158 -0.89 9.98 -8.89
C ASN A 158 0.56 9.85 -9.37
N GLU A 159 1.16 10.92 -9.89
CA GLU A 159 2.53 10.88 -10.42
C GLU A 159 3.55 10.40 -9.38
N ILE A 160 3.48 10.95 -8.16
CA ILE A 160 4.38 10.53 -7.07
C ILE A 160 4.08 9.08 -6.67
N THR A 161 2.80 8.72 -6.58
CA THR A 161 2.38 7.37 -6.22
C THR A 161 2.89 6.34 -7.22
N ASP A 162 2.73 6.59 -8.51
CA ASP A 162 3.15 5.69 -9.57
C ASP A 162 4.67 5.47 -9.51
N LEU A 163 5.43 6.54 -9.26
CA LEU A 163 6.87 6.44 -9.02
C LEU A 163 7.20 5.59 -7.77
N LEU A 164 6.52 5.83 -6.64
CA LEU A 164 6.74 5.09 -5.40
C LEU A 164 6.33 3.61 -5.50
N GLU A 165 5.38 3.29 -6.38
CA GLU A 165 4.88 1.93 -6.62
C GLU A 165 5.68 1.19 -7.71
N TRP A 166 6.60 1.85 -8.42
CA TRP A 166 7.34 1.23 -9.53
C TRP A 166 8.12 -0.03 -9.11
N ILE A 167 8.89 0.04 -8.01
CA ILE A 167 9.60 -1.14 -7.47
C ILE A 167 8.61 -2.11 -6.81
N PRO A 168 7.76 -1.68 -5.85
CA PRO A 168 6.83 -2.59 -5.19
C PRO A 168 5.93 -3.37 -6.16
N ALA A 169 5.36 -2.73 -7.19
CA ALA A 169 4.46 -3.40 -8.12
C ALA A 169 5.13 -4.57 -8.84
N ARG A 170 6.40 -4.42 -9.23
CA ARG A 170 7.17 -5.50 -9.88
C ARG A 170 7.46 -6.63 -8.92
N LEU A 171 7.88 -6.31 -7.69
CA LEU A 171 8.10 -7.31 -6.65
C LEU A 171 6.80 -8.07 -6.33
N THR A 172 5.67 -7.36 -6.23
CA THR A 172 4.35 -7.95 -6.02
C THR A 172 3.98 -8.91 -7.15
N VAL A 173 4.16 -8.52 -8.41
CA VAL A 173 3.90 -9.43 -9.54
C VAL A 173 4.82 -10.65 -9.48
N ILE A 174 6.11 -10.49 -9.19
CA ILE A 174 7.04 -11.63 -9.04
C ILE A 174 6.54 -12.60 -7.95
N LEU A 175 6.05 -12.08 -6.82
CA LEU A 175 5.49 -12.90 -5.74
C LEU A 175 4.21 -13.62 -6.20
N PHE A 176 3.31 -12.94 -6.91
CA PHE A 176 2.12 -13.56 -7.49
C PHE A 176 2.47 -14.67 -8.48
N LEU A 177 3.47 -14.46 -9.34
CA LEU A 177 3.91 -15.47 -10.29
C LEU A 177 4.57 -16.67 -9.61
N LEU A 178 5.32 -16.45 -8.53
CA LEU A 178 5.99 -17.52 -7.78
C LEU A 178 4.99 -18.43 -7.06
N VAL A 179 3.90 -17.86 -6.57
CA VAL A 179 2.85 -18.60 -5.86
C VAL A 179 1.82 -19.20 -6.82
N GLY A 180 1.49 -18.50 -7.89
CA GLY A 180 0.48 -18.89 -8.86
C GLY A 180 1.08 -19.48 -10.13
N ASN A 181 0.45 -19.18 -11.27
CA ASN A 181 0.86 -19.69 -12.57
C ASN A 181 2.06 -18.91 -13.16
N PHE A 182 3.27 -19.30 -12.76
CA PHE A 182 4.51 -18.68 -13.22
C PHE A 182 4.64 -18.69 -14.75
N GLN A 183 4.41 -19.83 -15.39
CA GLN A 183 4.68 -20.04 -16.81
C GLN A 183 3.86 -19.12 -17.71
N ARG A 184 2.59 -18.90 -17.38
CA ARG A 184 1.72 -18.00 -18.15
C ARG A 184 2.10 -16.55 -17.92
N GLY A 185 2.18 -16.15 -16.65
CA GLY A 185 2.33 -14.73 -16.31
C GLY A 185 3.74 -14.17 -16.55
N ILE A 186 4.81 -14.99 -16.55
CA ILE A 186 6.16 -14.49 -16.84
C ILE A 186 6.28 -13.90 -18.25
N SER A 187 5.63 -14.53 -19.25
CA SER A 187 5.64 -14.08 -20.64
C SER A 187 5.04 -12.68 -20.83
N LEU A 188 4.04 -12.36 -20.01
CA LEU A 188 3.41 -11.06 -19.96
C LEU A 188 4.25 -10.07 -19.15
N PHE A 189 4.70 -10.48 -17.96
CA PHE A 189 5.50 -9.64 -17.07
C PHE A 189 6.77 -9.09 -17.74
N THR A 190 7.45 -9.89 -18.57
CA THR A 190 8.64 -9.42 -19.29
C THR A 190 8.38 -8.22 -20.19
N ARG A 191 7.14 -8.02 -20.66
CA ARG A 191 6.75 -6.83 -21.45
C ARG A 191 6.65 -5.57 -20.60
N PHE A 192 6.38 -5.73 -19.29
CA PHE A 192 6.23 -4.63 -18.34
C PHE A 192 7.50 -4.34 -17.52
N LEU A 193 8.55 -5.14 -17.64
CA LEU A 193 9.74 -5.07 -16.78
C LEU A 193 10.35 -3.67 -16.73
N PHE A 194 10.43 -2.99 -17.87
CA PHE A 194 10.90 -1.59 -17.98
C PHE A 194 9.80 -0.61 -18.40
N ALA A 195 8.53 -0.98 -18.24
CA ALA A 195 7.42 -0.08 -18.48
C ALA A 195 7.47 1.13 -17.54
N LYS A 196 6.91 2.24 -18.01
CA LYS A 196 6.85 3.48 -17.24
C LYS A 196 5.96 3.32 -16.00
N PRO A 197 6.15 4.13 -14.95
CA PRO A 197 5.40 4.03 -13.70
C PRO A 197 3.87 4.12 -13.85
N GLU A 198 3.35 4.86 -14.84
CA GLU A 198 1.92 5.06 -15.01
C GLU A 198 1.17 3.74 -15.38
N ILE A 199 1.91 2.73 -15.85
CA ILE A 199 1.39 1.43 -16.30
C ILE A 199 1.42 0.39 -15.15
N ASN A 200 1.88 0.76 -13.94
CA ASN A 200 1.98 -0.18 -12.82
C ASN A 200 0.65 -0.87 -12.48
N SER A 201 -0.46 -0.14 -12.57
CA SER A 201 -1.81 -0.65 -12.28
C SER A 201 -2.27 -1.69 -13.32
N GLU A 202 -2.05 -1.41 -14.61
CA GLU A 202 -2.34 -2.32 -15.71
C GLU A 202 -1.50 -3.60 -15.60
N MET A 203 -0.20 -3.46 -15.31
CA MET A 203 0.68 -4.61 -15.09
C MET A 203 0.17 -5.51 -13.95
N LEU A 204 -0.22 -4.92 -12.80
CA LEU A 204 -0.75 -5.67 -11.66
C LEU A 204 -2.07 -6.37 -11.99
N ARG A 205 -2.96 -5.69 -12.73
CA ARG A 205 -4.23 -6.24 -13.21
C ARG A 205 -3.99 -7.45 -14.10
N ASP A 206 -3.23 -7.29 -15.18
CA ASP A 206 -3.12 -8.34 -16.18
C ASP A 206 -2.25 -9.50 -15.69
N CYS A 207 -1.12 -9.21 -15.03
CA CYS A 207 -0.26 -10.26 -14.50
C CYS A 207 -0.90 -10.97 -13.30
N GLY A 208 -1.64 -10.25 -12.44
CA GLY A 208 -2.38 -10.84 -11.33
C GLY A 208 -3.49 -11.78 -11.81
N LEU A 209 -4.26 -11.36 -12.82
CA LEU A 209 -5.28 -12.24 -13.44
C LEU A 209 -4.64 -13.48 -14.05
N GLN A 210 -3.49 -13.36 -14.73
CA GLN A 210 -2.78 -14.52 -15.29
C GLN A 210 -2.18 -15.43 -14.22
N ALA A 211 -1.74 -14.87 -13.09
CA ALA A 211 -1.18 -15.64 -11.98
C ALA A 211 -2.23 -16.54 -11.30
N VAL A 212 -3.49 -16.09 -11.19
CA VAL A 212 -4.58 -16.93 -10.63
C VAL A 212 -5.12 -17.93 -11.65
N ARG A 213 -5.06 -17.62 -12.95
CA ARG A 213 -5.73 -18.42 -13.98
C ARG A 213 -5.04 -19.78 -14.18
N SER A 214 -5.70 -20.84 -13.71
CA SER A 214 -5.25 -22.23 -13.90
C SER A 214 -5.50 -22.72 -15.34
N ASN A 215 -6.68 -22.45 -15.88
CA ASN A 215 -7.05 -22.82 -17.25
C ASN A 215 -7.80 -21.70 -17.98
N ASP A 216 -7.74 -21.66 -19.31
CA ASP A 216 -8.28 -20.53 -20.10
C ASP A 216 -9.82 -20.51 -20.15
N MET A 217 -10.44 -21.64 -19.81
CA MET A 217 -11.89 -21.83 -19.76
C MET A 217 -12.48 -21.67 -18.36
N GLU A 218 -11.63 -21.50 -17.34
CA GLU A 218 -12.07 -21.42 -15.95
C GLU A 218 -12.30 -19.96 -15.56
N GLU A 219 -13.53 -19.65 -15.12
CA GLU A 219 -13.85 -18.33 -14.57
C GLU A 219 -13.07 -18.11 -13.28
N ILE A 220 -12.42 -16.96 -13.19
CA ILE A 220 -11.63 -16.61 -12.01
C ILE A 220 -12.59 -16.24 -10.89
N SER A 221 -12.48 -16.92 -9.75
CA SER A 221 -13.27 -16.61 -8.56
C SER A 221 -12.47 -15.73 -7.59
N MET A 222 -13.18 -14.88 -6.84
CA MET A 222 -12.56 -14.02 -5.83
C MET A 222 -11.76 -14.79 -4.76
N PRO A 223 -12.25 -15.94 -4.23
CA PRO A 223 -11.49 -16.72 -3.24
C PRO A 223 -10.14 -17.23 -3.76
N ALA A 224 -10.03 -17.52 -5.05
CA ALA A 224 -8.77 -17.92 -5.66
C ALA A 224 -7.77 -16.76 -5.70
N ALA A 225 -8.25 -15.54 -5.96
CA ALA A 225 -7.43 -14.32 -5.91
C ALA A 225 -6.98 -13.98 -4.49
N GLU A 226 -7.88 -14.12 -3.51
CA GLU A 226 -7.55 -13.97 -2.08
C GLU A 226 -6.45 -14.95 -1.66
N SER A 227 -6.63 -16.24 -1.98
CA SER A 227 -5.63 -17.27 -1.71
C SER A 227 -4.28 -16.91 -2.31
N LEU A 228 -4.23 -16.46 -3.57
CA LEU A 228 -2.98 -16.03 -4.20
C LEU A 228 -2.30 -14.90 -3.41
N VAL A 229 -3.05 -13.87 -3.02
CA VAL A 229 -2.53 -12.72 -2.26
C VAL A 229 -2.06 -13.17 -0.87
N GLU A 230 -2.81 -14.00 -0.15
CA GLU A 230 -2.42 -14.51 1.17
C GLU A 230 -1.10 -15.28 1.12
N HIS A 231 -0.95 -16.19 0.17
CA HIS A 231 0.28 -16.95 0.00
C HIS A 231 1.44 -16.06 -0.44
N ALA A 232 1.21 -15.06 -1.30
CA ALA A 232 2.22 -14.10 -1.70
C ALA A 232 2.70 -13.23 -0.52
N ILE A 233 1.81 -12.88 0.42
CA ILE A 233 2.19 -12.20 1.67
C ILE A 233 3.10 -13.11 2.50
N ILE A 234 2.77 -14.39 2.66
CA ILE A 234 3.60 -15.35 3.40
C ILE A 234 5.00 -15.43 2.77
N VAL A 235 5.10 -15.57 1.45
CA VAL A 235 6.38 -15.61 0.74
C VAL A 235 7.16 -14.31 0.96
N MET A 236 6.51 -13.15 0.86
CA MET A 236 7.14 -11.86 1.15
C MET A 236 7.71 -11.83 2.57
N LEU A 237 6.95 -12.28 3.57
CA LEU A 237 7.39 -12.32 4.97
C LEU A 237 8.59 -13.25 5.17
N VAL A 238 8.64 -14.39 4.48
CA VAL A 238 9.79 -15.30 4.48
C VAL A 238 11.02 -14.61 3.91
N PHE A 239 10.90 -13.94 2.75
CA PHE A 239 12.03 -13.19 2.19
C PHE A 239 12.51 -12.08 3.13
N ILE A 240 11.59 -11.32 3.73
CA ILE A 240 11.94 -10.29 4.70
C ILE A 240 12.68 -10.91 5.89
N ALA A 241 12.20 -12.02 6.42
CA ALA A 241 12.86 -12.73 7.51
C ALA A 241 14.29 -13.14 7.13
N LEU A 242 14.48 -13.76 5.96
CA LEU A 242 15.80 -14.14 5.45
C LEU A 242 16.74 -12.95 5.28
N PHE A 243 16.28 -11.84 4.67
CA PHE A 243 17.08 -10.61 4.54
C PHE A 243 17.45 -10.02 5.91
N THR A 244 16.52 -10.04 6.87
CA THR A 244 16.81 -9.55 8.22
C THR A 244 17.82 -10.42 8.96
N LEU A 245 17.83 -11.74 8.75
CA LEU A 245 18.83 -12.63 9.33
C LEU A 245 20.20 -12.44 8.67
N PHE A 246 20.24 -12.29 7.34
CA PHE A 246 21.50 -12.09 6.62
C PHE A 246 22.20 -10.79 7.01
N SER A 247 21.45 -9.73 7.31
CA SER A 247 22.02 -8.46 7.79
C SER A 247 22.79 -8.58 9.12
N TRP A 248 22.62 -9.68 9.87
CA TRP A 248 23.30 -9.94 11.14
C TRP A 248 24.52 -10.86 11.01
N MET A 249 24.74 -11.46 9.84
CA MET A 249 25.91 -12.27 9.52
C MET A 249 26.99 -11.41 8.89
#